data_AF-S4RAI5-F1
#
_entry.id   AF-S4RAI5-F1
#
_cell.length_a   1.000
_cell.length_b   1.000
_cell.length_c   1.000
_cell.angle_alpha   90.00
_cell.angle_beta   90.00
_cell.angle_gamma   90.00
#
_symmetry.space_group_name_H-M   'P 1'
#
loop_
_entity.id
_entity.type
_entity.pdbx_description
1 polymer ?
#
loop_
_entity_poly.entity_id
_entity_poly.type
_entity_poly.pdbx_seq_one_letter_code
_entity_poly.pdbx_strand_id
1 'polypeptide(L)'
;GVFLIPYILIALFGGIPVFFMEIALGQFMKQGSIGVWNISPIFQGLGLSSMVIVFFCNTYYILVLTWGLYYFIHCFATTLPWATCGNPWNKPTCSEGAGHCMLLNGTNGTTNQSECMNQGALTSPVVEFWE
;
A
#
# COMPACT_ATOMS: atom_id res chain seq x y z
N GLY A 1 6.76 -5.47 -20.07
CA GLY A 1 5.80 -6.06 -21.03
C GLY A 1 5.69 -7.57 -20.95
N VAL A 2 6.80 -8.32 -20.85
CA VAL A 2 6.80 -9.80 -20.91
C VAL A 2 6.00 -10.50 -19.81
N PHE A 3 5.88 -9.90 -18.61
CA PHE A 3 5.05 -10.43 -17.51
C PHE A 3 3.56 -10.57 -17.88
N LEU A 4 3.07 -9.81 -18.88
CA LEU A 4 1.67 -9.87 -19.30
C LEU A 4 1.30 -11.25 -19.88
N ILE A 5 2.26 -11.93 -20.53
CA ILE A 5 2.03 -13.23 -21.16
C ILE A 5 1.67 -14.29 -20.12
N PRO A 6 2.49 -14.58 -19.09
CA PRO A 6 2.11 -15.54 -18.05
C PRO A 6 0.91 -15.06 -17.23
N TYR A 7 0.75 -13.75 -17.01
CA TYR A 7 -0.41 -13.19 -16.32
C TYR A 7 -1.74 -13.55 -17.02
N ILE A 8 -1.85 -13.31 -18.32
CA ILE A 8 -3.07 -13.62 -19.09
C ILE A 8 -3.33 -15.13 -19.11
N LEU A 9 -2.29 -15.96 -19.26
CA LEU A 9 -2.45 -17.42 -19.26
C LEU A 9 -3.01 -17.94 -17.92
N ILE A 10 -2.42 -17.52 -16.80
CA ILE A 10 -2.90 -17.93 -15.46
C ILE A 10 -4.29 -17.34 -15.18
N ALA A 11 -4.58 -16.13 -15.63
CA ALA A 11 -5.91 -15.53 -15.49
C ALA A 11 -6.98 -16.33 -16.26
N LEU A 12 -6.72 -16.67 -17.53
CA LEU A 12 -7.70 -17.38 -18.36
C LEU A 12 -7.90 -18.84 -17.96
N PHE A 13 -6.82 -19.56 -17.62
CA PHE A 13 -6.89 -20.99 -17.33
C PHE A 13 -7.01 -21.33 -15.84
N GLY A 14 -6.65 -20.41 -14.94
CA GLY A 14 -6.74 -20.60 -13.49
C GLY A 14 -7.76 -19.66 -12.86
N GLY A 15 -7.53 -18.34 -12.98
CA GLY A 15 -8.34 -17.32 -12.30
C GLY A 15 -9.82 -17.38 -12.68
N ILE A 16 -10.14 -17.30 -13.97
CA ILE A 16 -11.53 -17.29 -14.46
C ILE A 16 -12.27 -18.60 -14.10
N PRO A 17 -11.71 -19.80 -14.34
CA PRO A 17 -12.38 -21.04 -13.94
C PRO A 17 -12.64 -21.16 -12.44
N VAL A 18 -11.69 -20.79 -11.59
CA VAL A 18 -11.85 -20.84 -10.13
C VAL A 18 -12.90 -19.83 -9.66
N PHE A 19 -12.85 -18.60 -10.17
CA PHE A 19 -13.83 -17.57 -9.85
C PHE A 19 -15.25 -17.96 -10.29
N PHE A 20 -15.39 -18.52 -11.49
CA PHE A 20 -16.67 -19.01 -11.98
C PHE A 20 -17.20 -20.18 -11.13
N MET A 21 -16.34 -21.12 -10.76
CA MET A 21 -16.70 -22.23 -9.87
C MET A 21 -17.21 -21.73 -8.52
N GLU A 22 -16.53 -20.74 -7.92
CA GLU A 22 -16.92 -20.16 -6.63
C GLU A 22 -18.29 -19.48 -6.71
N ILE A 23 -18.53 -18.66 -7.74
CA ILE A 23 -19.83 -18.02 -7.95
C ILE A 23 -20.92 -19.06 -8.18
N ALA A 24 -20.69 -20.04 -9.06
CA ALA A 24 -21.66 -21.07 -9.38
C ALA A 24 -22.04 -21.89 -8.12
N LEU A 25 -21.06 -22.27 -7.29
CA LEU A 25 -21.30 -22.96 -6.02
C LEU A 25 -22.08 -22.10 -5.03
N GLY A 26 -21.72 -20.82 -4.88
CA GLY A 26 -22.43 -19.87 -4.02
C GLY A 26 -23.88 -19.69 -4.43
N GLN A 27 -24.15 -19.54 -5.72
CA GLN A 27 -25.50 -19.39 -6.26
C GLN A 27 -26.32 -20.68 -6.16
N PHE A 28 -25.72 -21.84 -6.39
CA PHE A 28 -26.40 -23.14 -6.30
C PHE A 28 -26.78 -23.49 -4.86
N MET A 29 -25.84 -23.36 -3.93
CA MET A 29 -26.03 -23.74 -2.52
C MET A 29 -26.80 -22.69 -1.72
N LYS A 30 -26.79 -21.41 -2.16
CA LYS A 30 -27.40 -20.27 -1.45
C LYS A 30 -26.96 -20.16 0.01
N GLN A 31 -25.73 -20.56 0.29
CA GLN A 31 -25.14 -20.57 1.62
C GLN A 31 -23.83 -19.77 1.64
N GLY A 32 -23.44 -19.32 2.83
CA GLY A 32 -22.15 -18.64 3.03
C GLY A 32 -20.95 -19.58 2.95
N SER A 33 -19.73 -19.04 3.04
CA SER A 33 -18.47 -19.77 2.82
C SER A 33 -18.32 -21.04 3.67
N ILE A 34 -18.82 -21.05 4.90
CA ILE A 34 -18.79 -22.24 5.78
C ILE A 34 -19.87 -23.26 5.38
N GLY A 35 -21.07 -22.79 5.01
CA GLY A 35 -22.20 -23.65 4.68
C GLY A 35 -22.04 -24.37 3.34
N VAL A 36 -21.43 -23.72 2.34
CA VAL A 36 -21.20 -24.30 1.00
C VAL A 36 -20.50 -25.67 1.06
N TRP A 37 -19.60 -25.86 2.03
CA TRP A 37 -18.87 -27.13 2.20
C TRP A 37 -19.68 -28.27 2.81
N ASN A 38 -20.97 -28.09 3.09
CA ASN A 38 -21.86 -29.20 3.45
C ASN A 38 -22.01 -30.22 2.29
N ILE A 39 -21.59 -29.86 1.07
CA ILE A 39 -21.45 -30.79 -0.07
C ILE A 39 -20.37 -31.85 0.16
N SER A 40 -19.31 -31.53 0.90
CA SER A 40 -18.24 -32.45 1.29
C SER A 40 -17.66 -32.02 2.65
N PRO A 41 -18.10 -32.66 3.74
CA PRO A 41 -17.74 -32.23 5.10
C PRO A 41 -16.23 -32.34 5.40
N ILE A 42 -15.48 -33.14 4.63
CA ILE A 42 -14.01 -33.21 4.71
C ILE A 42 -13.37 -31.83 4.43
N PHE A 43 -14.00 -31.00 3.60
CA PHE A 43 -13.51 -29.68 3.22
C PHE A 43 -14.10 -28.53 4.03
N GLN A 44 -14.87 -28.81 5.10
CA GLN A 44 -15.49 -27.77 5.92
C GLN A 44 -14.47 -26.79 6.53
N GLY A 45 -13.23 -27.25 6.76
CA GLY A 45 -12.12 -26.40 7.21
C GLY A 45 -11.76 -25.28 6.23
N LEU A 46 -12.03 -25.42 4.93
CA LEU A 46 -11.75 -24.38 3.93
C LEU A 46 -12.61 -23.13 4.15
N GLY A 47 -13.87 -23.30 4.54
CA GLY A 47 -14.79 -22.19 4.83
C GLY A 47 -14.43 -21.44 6.13
N LEU A 48 -13.85 -22.13 7.12
CA LEU A 48 -13.35 -21.46 8.31
C LEU A 48 -12.03 -20.74 8.03
N SER A 49 -11.12 -21.38 7.30
CA SER A 49 -9.85 -20.77 6.88
C SER A 49 -10.07 -19.51 6.05
N SER A 50 -11.01 -19.53 5.10
CA SER A 50 -11.35 -18.34 4.31
C SER A 50 -11.86 -17.19 5.19
N MET A 51 -12.69 -17.48 6.18
CA MET A 51 -13.20 -16.46 7.12
C MET A 51 -12.07 -15.81 7.93
N VAL A 52 -11.12 -16.61 8.43
CA VAL A 52 -9.96 -16.12 9.17
C VAL A 52 -9.07 -15.25 8.27
N ILE A 53 -8.81 -15.67 7.04
CA ILE A 53 -8.03 -14.88 6.07
C ILE A 53 -8.73 -13.55 5.79
N VAL A 54 -10.04 -13.56 5.51
CA VAL A 54 -10.83 -12.35 5.25
C VAL A 54 -10.82 -11.40 6.45
N PHE A 55 -10.86 -11.91 7.68
CA PHE A 55 -10.74 -11.10 8.88
C PHE A 55 -9.41 -10.31 8.91
N PHE A 56 -8.27 -10.99 8.74
CA PHE A 56 -6.96 -10.32 8.71
C PHE A 56 -6.81 -9.37 7.52
N CYS A 57 -7.27 -9.77 6.33
CA CYS A 57 -7.26 -8.92 5.15
C CYS A 57 -8.07 -7.64 5.37
N ASN A 58 -9.28 -7.73 5.96
CA ASN A 58 -10.10 -6.56 6.24
C ASN A 58 -9.43 -5.62 7.26
N THR A 59 -8.83 -6.15 8.33
CA THR A 59 -8.11 -5.31 9.31
C THR A 59 -6.98 -4.53 8.65
N TYR A 60 -6.13 -5.21 7.86
CA TYR A 60 -5.05 -4.54 7.12
C TYR A 60 -5.60 -3.53 6.11
N TYR A 61 -6.65 -3.89 5.37
CA TYR A 61 -7.21 -3.05 4.32
C TYR A 61 -7.82 -1.75 4.87
N ILE A 62 -8.49 -1.82 6.02
CA ILE A 62 -9.04 -0.62 6.69
C ILE A 62 -7.93 0.37 7.03
N LEU A 63 -6.75 -0.08 7.49
CA LEU A 63 -5.62 0.80 7.77
C LEU A 63 -5.14 1.55 6.52
N VAL A 64 -5.01 0.84 5.39
CA VAL A 64 -4.61 1.46 4.11
C VAL A 64 -5.66 2.46 3.64
N LEU A 65 -6.95 2.15 3.79
CA LEU A 65 -8.04 3.09 3.49
C LEU A 65 -7.99 4.32 4.40
N THR A 66 -7.69 4.16 5.68
CA THR A 66 -7.53 5.29 6.62
C THR A 66 -6.40 6.20 6.19
N TRP A 67 -5.23 5.65 5.81
CA TRP A 67 -4.15 6.46 5.25
C TRP A 67 -4.57 7.17 3.96
N GLY A 68 -5.22 6.45 3.04
CA GLY A 68 -5.73 7.04 1.80
C GLY A 68 -6.73 8.18 2.04
N LEU A 69 -7.65 8.01 2.99
CA LEU A 69 -8.61 9.04 3.39
C LEU A 69 -7.92 10.23 4.05
N TYR A 70 -6.94 9.99 4.92
CA TYR A 70 -6.12 11.03 5.54
C TYR A 70 -5.43 11.88 4.47
N TYR A 71 -4.75 11.23 3.53
CA TYR A 71 -4.14 11.90 2.37
C TYR A 71 -5.18 12.69 1.57
N PHE A 72 -6.34 12.10 1.28
CA PHE A 72 -7.41 12.73 0.51
C PHE A 72 -7.94 14.01 1.16
N ILE A 73 -8.18 14.01 2.47
CA ILE A 73 -8.66 15.19 3.20
C ILE A 73 -7.64 16.33 3.14
N HIS A 74 -6.36 16.00 3.28
CA HIS A 74 -5.27 16.98 3.29
C HIS A 74 -4.83 17.44 1.89
N CYS A 75 -5.26 16.77 0.82
CA CYS A 75 -5.03 17.23 -0.56
C CYS A 75 -5.79 18.52 -0.91
N PHE A 76 -6.81 18.91 -0.13
CA PHE A 76 -7.50 20.20 -0.31
C PHE A 76 -6.76 21.39 0.32
N ALA A 77 -5.67 21.15 1.06
CA ALA A 77 -4.85 22.23 1.60
C ALA A 77 -4.09 22.96 0.47
N THR A 78 -3.86 24.27 0.65
CA THR A 78 -3.11 25.10 -0.31
C THR A 78 -1.66 24.65 -0.46
N THR A 79 -1.06 24.16 0.62
CA THR A 79 0.26 23.52 0.66
C THR A 79 0.09 22.19 1.37
N LEU A 80 0.57 21.11 0.74
CA LEU A 80 0.44 19.78 1.35
C LEU A 80 1.37 19.70 2.57
N PRO A 81 0.93 19.10 3.68
CA PRO A 81 1.74 19.04 4.90
C PRO A 81 3.11 18.38 4.69
N TRP A 82 3.18 17.38 3.81
CA TRP A 82 4.41 16.64 3.45
C TRP A 82 5.07 17.15 2.16
N ALA A 83 4.77 18.38 1.73
CA ALA A 83 5.46 18.98 0.59
C ALA A 83 6.86 19.52 0.94
N THR A 84 7.08 19.89 2.21
CA THR A 84 8.28 20.64 2.63
C THR A 84 9.03 19.97 3.78
N CYS A 85 10.31 20.29 3.88
CA CYS A 85 11.22 19.83 4.93
C CYS A 85 11.15 20.68 6.21
N GLY A 86 10.34 21.74 6.24
CA GLY A 86 10.19 22.65 7.39
C GLY A 86 9.25 22.18 8.52
N ASN A 87 8.88 20.90 8.58
CA ASN A 87 7.95 20.36 9.57
C ASN A 87 8.64 19.81 10.83
N PRO A 88 7.94 19.73 11.97
CA PRO A 88 8.53 19.28 13.24
C PRO A 88 8.97 17.81 13.27
N TRP A 89 8.44 16.97 12.37
CA TRP A 89 8.86 15.57 12.25
C TRP A 89 10.08 15.38 11.35
N ASN A 90 10.53 16.43 10.65
CA ASN A 90 11.60 16.29 9.68
C ASN A 90 12.99 16.34 10.31
N LYS A 91 13.89 15.54 9.76
CA LYS A 91 15.30 15.43 10.12
C LYS A 91 16.13 16.42 9.29
N PRO A 92 17.35 16.75 9.74
CA PRO A 92 18.26 17.62 8.97
C PRO A 92 18.65 17.07 7.58
N THR A 93 18.39 15.79 7.34
CA THR A 93 18.67 15.07 6.07
C THR A 93 17.49 15.07 5.09
N CYS A 94 16.40 15.76 5.42
CA CYS A 94 15.21 15.84 4.56
C CYS A 94 15.50 16.61 3.26
N SER A 95 14.94 16.12 2.14
CA SER A 95 15.02 16.77 0.83
C SER A 95 13.65 16.87 0.12
N GLU A 96 13.35 18.06 -0.41
CA GLU A 96 12.07 18.37 -1.10
C GLU A 96 12.07 17.95 -2.59
N GLY A 97 13.19 17.45 -3.10
CA GLY A 97 13.36 16.99 -4.47
C GLY A 97 14.76 16.43 -4.73
N ALA A 98 14.92 15.72 -5.84
CA ALA A 98 16.19 15.14 -6.25
C ALA A 98 17.23 16.24 -6.54
N GLY A 99 18.02 16.61 -5.53
CA GLY A 99 19.24 17.40 -5.69
C GLY A 99 19.27 18.79 -5.05
N HIS A 100 18.28 19.20 -4.25
CA HIS A 100 18.37 20.44 -3.45
C HIS A 100 18.36 20.11 -1.96
N CYS A 101 19.53 20.17 -1.33
CA CYS A 101 19.66 20.10 0.12
C CYS A 101 19.70 21.51 0.68
N MET A 102 18.75 21.86 1.55
CA MET A 102 18.84 23.07 2.36
C MET A 102 19.35 22.67 3.74
N LEU A 103 20.65 22.82 3.98
CA LEU A 103 21.17 22.74 5.34
C LEU A 103 20.71 23.99 6.09
N LEU A 104 19.88 23.80 7.13
CA LEU A 104 19.50 24.83 8.09
C LEU A 104 20.73 25.21 8.95
N ASN A 105 21.63 26.01 8.38
CA ASN A 105 22.56 26.82 9.16
C ASN A 105 22.74 28.14 8.41
N GLY A 106 22.32 29.24 9.03
CA GLY A 106 22.26 30.58 8.45
C GLY A 106 23.64 31.15 8.08
N THR A 107 24.22 30.66 6.99
CA THR A 107 25.41 31.22 6.36
C THR A 107 25.17 31.34 4.86
N ASN A 108 25.25 32.57 4.36
CA ASN A 108 25.19 32.94 2.94
C ASN A 108 26.30 32.27 2.10
N GLY A 109 26.16 30.98 1.83
CA GLY A 109 27.14 30.22 1.05
C GLY A 109 26.45 29.21 0.16
N THR A 110 26.50 29.43 -1.14
CA THR A 110 26.30 28.39 -2.16
C THR A 110 27.33 27.30 -1.94
N THR A 111 26.97 26.23 -1.24
CA THR A 111 27.84 25.07 -1.03
C THR A 111 27.53 24.00 -2.08
N ASN A 112 28.59 23.37 -2.56
CA ASN A 112 28.54 22.46 -3.70
C ASN A 112 27.75 21.20 -3.37
N GLN A 113 26.89 20.80 -4.31
CA GLN A 113 26.01 19.62 -4.32
C GLN A 113 26.65 18.30 -3.85
N SER A 114 27.98 18.22 -3.83
CA SER A 114 28.80 17.09 -3.39
C SER A 114 28.77 16.79 -1.88
N GLU A 115 28.51 17.78 -1.01
CA GLU A 115 28.52 17.52 0.45
C GLU A 115 27.28 16.75 0.93
N CYS A 116 26.16 16.87 0.22
CA CYS A 116 24.92 16.21 0.61
C CYS A 116 24.88 14.72 0.22
N MET A 117 25.54 14.35 -0.89
CA MET A 117 25.70 12.93 -1.26
C MET A 117 26.65 12.17 -0.31
N ASN A 118 27.47 12.88 0.46
CA ASN A 118 28.41 12.29 1.41
C ASN A 118 27.81 12.03 2.80
N GLN A 119 26.58 12.49 3.09
CA GLN A 119 25.97 12.46 4.43
C GLN A 119 24.90 11.37 4.66
N GLY A 120 24.79 10.38 3.76
CA GLY A 120 23.83 9.29 3.90
C GLY A 120 22.59 9.48 3.03
N ALA A 121 21.69 8.49 3.04
CA ALA A 121 20.53 8.48 2.16
C ALA A 121 19.57 9.63 2.48
N LEU A 122 19.38 10.53 1.51
CA LEU A 122 18.39 11.60 1.60
C LEU A 122 16.98 11.01 1.71
N THR A 123 16.22 11.50 2.68
CA THR A 123 14.85 11.09 2.96
C THR A 123 13.88 12.18 2.52
N SER A 124 12.67 11.79 2.13
CA SER A 124 11.64 12.74 1.70
C SER A 124 10.72 13.10 2.86
N PRO A 125 10.13 14.31 2.88
CA PRO A 125 9.26 14.75 3.97
C PRO A 125 8.01 13.87 4.16
N VAL A 126 7.59 13.15 3.12
CA VAL A 126 6.48 12.19 3.19
C VAL A 126 6.89 10.85 3.81
N VAL A 127 8.14 10.42 3.61
CA VAL A 127 8.66 9.19 4.25
C VAL A 127 8.82 9.44 5.74
N GLU A 128 9.45 10.56 6.11
CA GLU A 128 9.69 10.93 7.51
C GLU A 128 8.40 11.21 8.30
N PHE A 129 7.30 11.55 7.63
CA PHE A 129 6.00 11.73 8.29
C PHE A 129 5.43 10.42 8.88
N TRP A 130 5.76 9.26 8.30
CA TRP A 130 5.29 7.94 8.75
C TRP A 130 6.37 7.08 9.42
N GLU A 131 7.58 7.61 9.59
CA GLU A 131 8.64 7.00 10.40
C GLU A 131 8.37 7.19 11.90
#